data_AF-A0A928M034-F1
#
_entry.id   AF-A0A928M034-F1
#
_cell.length_a   1.000
_cell.length_b   1.000
_cell.length_c   1.000
_cell.angle_alpha   90.00
_cell.angle_beta   90.00
_cell.angle_gamma   90.00
#
_symmetry.space_group_name_H-M   'P 1'
#
loop_
_entity.id
_entity.type
_entity.pdbx_description
1 polymer ?
#
loop_
_entity_poly.entity_id
_entity_poly.type
_entity_poly.pdbx_seq_one_letter_code
_entity_poly.pdbx_strand_id
1 'polypeptide(L)'
;MEYVVFIALFILAMPLALFLIFKPVIADKKVRNNVTNSDPLTQHYCFVLNCEQNEALDKLSIRNVNDTLEYTFDRNRSIIVFSHLGASIEHQLSFYIAENKTYLKVSRVKFMHSRSNIPLMINRFFIEKIGAVPVDYSYFVSSICPPYPKNAPSKMALHPLYYKGVHLYQN
;
A
#
# COMPACT_ATOMS: atom_id res chain seq x y z
N MET A 1 31.02 8.40 -40.37
CA MET A 1 30.73 9.42 -39.33
C MET A 1 29.37 9.22 -38.66
N GLU A 2 28.32 8.84 -39.39
CA GLU A 2 26.96 8.66 -38.84
C GLU A 2 26.87 7.66 -37.68
N TYR A 3 27.53 6.50 -37.77
CA TYR A 3 27.56 5.50 -36.70
C TYR A 3 28.22 6.00 -35.41
N VAL A 4 29.24 6.86 -35.52
CA VAL A 4 29.94 7.43 -34.35
C VAL A 4 29.04 8.43 -33.63
N VAL A 5 28.30 9.24 -34.39
CA VAL A 5 27.31 10.18 -33.84
C VAL A 5 26.16 9.42 -33.18
N PHE A 6 25.67 8.33 -33.79
CA PHE A 6 24.62 7.49 -33.21
C PHE A 6 25.07 6.83 -31.91
N ILE A 7 26.27 6.25 -31.86
CA ILE A 7 26.84 5.64 -30.65
C ILE A 7 27.02 6.70 -29.56
N ALA A 8 27.53 7.90 -29.88
CA ALA A 8 27.70 8.98 -28.92
C ALA A 8 26.34 9.45 -28.34
N LEU A 9 25.32 9.61 -29.19
CA LEU A 9 23.96 9.93 -28.74
C LEU A 9 23.37 8.83 -27.86
N PHE A 10 23.58 7.56 -28.21
CA PHE A 10 23.09 6.43 -27.42
C PHE A 10 23.74 6.36 -26.04
N ILE A 11 25.07 6.53 -25.96
CA ILE A 11 25.82 6.56 -24.70
C ILE A 11 25.38 7.71 -23.80
N LEU A 12 24.95 8.84 -24.37
CA LEU A 12 24.54 10.02 -23.61
C LEU A 12 23.05 10.00 -23.23
N ALA A 13 22.20 9.49 -24.12
CA ALA A 13 20.74 9.40 -23.90
C ALA A 13 20.35 8.22 -23.00
N MET A 14 21.07 7.10 -23.05
CA MET A 14 20.73 5.89 -22.28
C MET A 14 20.82 6.11 -20.76
N PRO A 15 21.88 6.73 -20.19
CA PRO A 15 21.93 7.03 -18.75
C PRO A 15 20.80 7.96 -18.30
N LEU A 16 20.44 8.96 -19.12
CA LEU A 16 19.34 9.88 -18.82
C LEU A 16 17.98 9.16 -18.83
N ALA A 17 17.74 8.31 -19.83
CA ALA A 17 16.52 7.51 -19.92
C ALA A 17 16.41 6.54 -18.73
N LEU A 18 17.50 5.85 -18.39
CA LEU A 18 17.55 4.97 -17.22
C LEU A 18 17.30 5.75 -15.92
N PHE A 19 17.91 6.93 -15.76
CA PHE A 19 17.67 7.78 -14.60
C PHE A 19 16.19 8.14 -14.44
N LEU A 20 15.51 8.54 -15.53
CA LEU A 20 14.08 8.86 -15.50
C LEU A 20 13.22 7.65 -15.14
N ILE A 21 13.58 6.45 -15.63
CA ILE A 21 12.88 5.20 -15.32
C ILE A 21 13.07 4.79 -13.84
N PHE A 22 14.29 4.92 -13.31
CA PHE A 22 14.61 4.49 -11.94
C PHE A 22 14.31 5.55 -10.87
N LYS A 23 14.19 6.84 -11.22
CA LYS A 23 13.85 7.93 -10.30
C LYS A 23 12.66 7.62 -9.37
N PRO A 24 11.50 7.14 -9.86
CA PRO A 24 10.38 6.81 -8.97
C PRO A 24 10.69 5.64 -8.02
N VAL A 25 11.46 4.64 -8.49
CA VAL A 25 11.87 3.49 -7.68
C VAL A 25 12.83 3.91 -6.55
N ILE A 26 13.77 4.79 -6.84
CA ILE A 26 14.71 5.34 -5.84
C ILE A 26 13.96 6.20 -4.82
N ALA A 27 12.99 7.00 -5.28
CA ALA A 27 12.16 7.82 -4.40
C ALA A 27 11.35 6.96 -3.42
N ASP A 28 10.69 5.89 -3.89
CA ASP A 28 9.94 4.96 -3.03
C ASP A 28 10.87 4.29 -1.99
N LYS A 29 12.04 3.78 -2.40
CA LYS A 29 13.01 3.17 -1.47
C LYS A 29 13.42 4.12 -0.34
N LYS A 30 13.66 5.40 -0.67
CA LYS A 30 14.02 6.42 0.32
C LYS A 30 12.86 6.69 1.29
N VAL A 31 11.64 6.81 0.77
CA VAL A 31 10.43 7.06 1.57
C VAL A 31 10.13 5.91 2.53
N ARG A 32 10.39 4.67 2.12
CA ARG A 32 10.18 3.46 2.95
C ARG A 32 11.28 3.20 3.96
N ASN A 33 12.37 3.97 3.95
CA ASN A 33 13.57 3.73 4.74
C ASN A 33 14.07 2.26 4.63
N ASN A 34 14.09 1.70 3.41
CA ASN A 34 14.46 0.30 3.11
C ASN A 34 13.59 -0.81 3.76
N VAL A 35 12.42 -0.48 4.30
CA VAL A 35 11.50 -1.48 4.87
C VAL A 35 10.73 -2.22 3.78
N THR A 36 10.69 -3.55 3.84
CA THR A 36 9.90 -4.40 2.93
C THR A 36 8.45 -4.51 3.41
N ASN A 37 7.73 -3.39 3.40
CA ASN A 37 6.35 -3.32 3.86
C ASN A 37 5.29 -3.86 2.88
N SER A 38 5.73 -4.51 1.81
CA SER A 38 4.86 -4.95 0.72
C SER A 38 5.09 -6.42 0.40
N ASP A 39 4.01 -7.21 0.28
CA ASP A 39 4.11 -8.57 -0.25
C ASP A 39 4.40 -8.52 -1.77
N PRO A 40 5.50 -9.11 -2.26
CA PRO A 40 5.86 -9.11 -3.68
C PRO A 40 4.79 -9.71 -4.60
N LEU A 41 4.01 -10.68 -4.11
CA LEU A 41 3.04 -11.44 -4.91
C LEU A 41 1.65 -10.81 -4.90
N THR A 42 1.19 -10.42 -3.71
CA THR A 42 -0.19 -9.95 -3.52
C THR A 42 -0.32 -8.43 -3.45
N GLN A 43 0.82 -7.72 -3.34
CA GLN A 43 0.90 -6.26 -3.22
C GLN A 43 0.03 -5.71 -2.09
N HIS A 44 -0.01 -6.43 -0.97
CA HIS A 44 -0.47 -5.90 0.31
C HIS A 44 0.56 -4.90 0.84
N TYR A 45 0.14 -3.77 1.39
CA TYR A 45 1.02 -2.83 2.08
C TYR A 45 0.65 -2.77 3.56
N CYS A 46 1.66 -2.75 4.43
CA CYS A 46 1.48 -2.74 5.88
C CYS A 46 2.09 -1.48 6.51
N PHE A 47 1.34 -0.89 7.43
CA PHE A 47 1.75 0.31 8.15
C PHE A 47 1.35 0.25 9.64
N VAL A 48 2.10 0.98 10.47
CA VAL A 48 1.69 1.42 11.80
C VAL A 48 1.22 2.87 11.70
N LEU A 49 0.15 3.19 12.41
CA LEU A 49 -0.39 4.54 12.49
C LEU A 49 0.00 5.15 13.84
N ASN A 50 0.34 6.44 13.81
CA ASN A 50 0.55 7.24 15.02
C ASN A 50 -0.75 7.86 15.55
N CYS A 51 -1.88 7.49 14.94
CA CYS A 51 -3.20 7.96 15.29
C CYS A 51 -4.19 6.79 15.41
N GLU A 52 -5.36 7.08 15.97
CA GLU A 52 -6.46 6.12 16.03
C GLU A 52 -7.09 5.89 14.65
N GLN A 53 -7.78 4.77 14.50
CA GLN A 53 -8.49 4.41 13.26
C GLN A 53 -9.45 5.52 12.80
N ASN A 54 -10.25 6.09 13.70
CA ASN A 54 -11.22 7.13 13.33
C ASN A 54 -10.54 8.38 12.77
N GLU A 55 -9.46 8.83 13.40
CA GLU A 55 -8.69 9.98 12.92
C GLU A 55 -8.08 9.71 11.54
N ALA A 56 -7.57 8.49 11.29
CA ALA A 56 -7.07 8.10 9.98
C ALA A 56 -8.18 8.12 8.91
N LEU A 57 -9.37 7.61 9.23
CA LEU A 57 -10.54 7.63 8.34
C LEU A 57 -11.03 9.06 8.06
N ASP A 58 -10.97 9.95 9.05
CA ASP A 58 -11.34 11.36 8.90
C ASP A 58 -10.37 12.07 7.96
N LYS A 59 -9.07 11.88 8.15
CA LYS A 59 -8.03 12.41 7.24
C LYS A 59 -8.21 11.90 5.81
N LEU A 60 -8.53 10.62 5.62
CA LEU A 60 -8.82 10.07 4.29
C LEU A 60 -10.12 10.61 3.68
N SER A 61 -11.12 10.98 4.49
CA SER A 61 -12.37 11.56 3.99
C SER A 61 -12.19 12.98 3.43
N ILE A 62 -11.13 13.69 3.83
CA ILE A 62 -10.83 15.04 3.37
C ILE A 62 -9.92 14.97 2.14
N ARG A 63 -10.44 15.25 0.96
CA ARG A 63 -9.63 15.29 -0.28
C ARG A 63 -8.78 16.56 -0.31
N ASN A 64 -7.47 16.43 -0.53
CA ASN A 64 -6.57 17.57 -0.71
C ASN A 64 -6.01 17.56 -2.14
N VAL A 65 -6.00 18.73 -2.79
CA VAL A 65 -5.48 18.88 -4.17
C VAL A 65 -3.98 18.58 -4.23
N ASN A 66 -3.27 18.73 -3.11
CA ASN A 66 -1.85 18.48 -3.00
C ASN A 66 -1.50 17.03 -2.60
N ASP A 67 -2.48 16.13 -2.56
CA ASP A 67 -2.21 14.73 -2.23
C ASP A 67 -1.35 14.09 -3.34
N THR A 68 -0.36 13.27 -2.92
CA THR A 68 0.56 12.60 -3.85
C THR A 68 -0.17 11.74 -4.89
N LEU A 69 -1.33 11.18 -4.55
CA LEU A 69 -2.18 10.44 -5.46
C LEU A 69 -3.58 11.02 -5.46
N GLU A 70 -4.19 11.11 -6.65
CA GLU A 70 -5.63 11.31 -6.74
C GLU A 70 -6.34 10.07 -6.22
N TYR A 71 -7.38 10.27 -5.41
CA TYR A 71 -8.14 9.15 -4.86
C TYR A 71 -9.61 9.49 -4.59
N THR A 72 -10.41 8.44 -4.50
CA THR A 72 -11.73 8.46 -3.87
C THR A 72 -11.73 7.50 -2.69
N PHE A 73 -12.45 7.85 -1.63
CA PHE A 73 -12.52 7.05 -0.41
C PHE A 73 -13.97 6.81 0.00
N ASP A 74 -14.33 5.54 0.14
CA ASP A 74 -15.60 5.09 0.69
C ASP A 74 -15.37 4.59 2.12
N ARG A 75 -15.77 5.41 3.09
CA ARG A 75 -15.62 5.10 4.51
C ARG A 75 -16.40 3.87 4.95
N ASN A 76 -17.62 3.70 4.44
CA ASN A 76 -18.51 2.61 4.85
C ASN A 76 -17.96 1.25 4.44
N ARG A 77 -17.38 1.19 3.23
CA ARG A 77 -16.73 -0.03 2.73
C ARG A 77 -15.24 -0.11 3.10
N SER A 78 -14.65 0.97 3.63
CA SER A 78 -13.21 1.10 3.84
C SER A 78 -12.42 0.83 2.55
N ILE A 79 -12.92 1.32 1.42
CA ILE A 79 -12.32 1.15 0.10
C ILE A 79 -11.70 2.47 -0.34
N ILE A 80 -10.46 2.42 -0.83
CA ILE A 80 -9.79 3.54 -1.47
C ILE A 80 -9.46 3.17 -2.92
N VAL A 81 -9.82 4.06 -3.85
CA VAL A 81 -9.46 3.92 -5.27
C VAL A 81 -8.46 4.99 -5.60
N PHE A 82 -7.24 4.58 -5.95
CA PHE A 82 -6.20 5.50 -6.43
C PHE A 82 -6.27 5.63 -7.94
N SER A 83 -6.06 6.84 -8.45
CA SER A 83 -6.07 7.16 -9.88
C SER A 83 -4.81 7.93 -10.27
N HIS A 84 -4.21 7.57 -11.41
CA HIS A 84 -3.05 8.27 -11.96
C HIS A 84 -2.87 7.96 -13.45
N LEU A 85 -2.77 8.99 -14.29
CA LEU A 85 -2.57 8.87 -15.75
C LEU A 85 -3.56 7.91 -16.44
N GLY A 86 -4.84 7.98 -16.07
CA GLY A 86 -5.91 7.14 -16.65
C GLY A 86 -5.95 5.69 -16.15
N ALA A 87 -5.05 5.29 -15.25
CA ALA A 87 -5.12 4.01 -14.55
C ALA A 87 -5.76 4.18 -13.17
N SER A 88 -6.45 3.13 -12.69
CA SER A 88 -6.98 3.10 -11.33
C SER A 88 -6.76 1.75 -10.64
N ILE A 89 -6.53 1.80 -9.32
CA ILE A 89 -6.33 0.61 -8.50
C ILE A 89 -7.16 0.73 -7.22
N GLU A 90 -8.04 -0.24 -7.03
CA GLU A 90 -8.90 -0.35 -5.85
C GLU A 90 -8.21 -1.15 -4.75
N HIS A 91 -8.23 -0.61 -3.53
CA HIS A 91 -7.70 -1.25 -2.34
C HIS A 91 -8.72 -1.27 -1.21
N GLN A 92 -8.75 -2.38 -0.48
CA GLN A 92 -9.44 -2.55 0.79
C GLN A 92 -8.50 -2.15 1.93
N LEU A 93 -9.00 -1.30 2.83
CA LEU A 93 -8.33 -0.97 4.07
C LEU A 93 -8.82 -1.90 5.19
N SER A 94 -7.90 -2.41 5.98
CA SER A 94 -8.19 -3.21 7.18
C SER A 94 -7.32 -2.72 8.34
N PHE A 95 -7.98 -2.40 9.44
CA PHE A 95 -7.34 -1.87 10.64
C PHE A 95 -7.26 -2.94 11.72
N TYR A 96 -6.15 -2.98 12.45
CA TYR A 96 -5.90 -3.93 13.52
C TYR A 96 -5.31 -3.20 14.73
N ILE A 97 -5.63 -3.66 15.94
CA ILE A 97 -5.08 -3.10 17.17
C ILE A 97 -4.28 -4.20 17.86
N ALA A 98 -2.99 -3.97 18.06
CA ALA A 98 -2.09 -4.87 18.79
C ALA A 98 -1.02 -4.06 19.52
N GLU A 99 -0.62 -4.48 20.72
CA GLU A 99 0.46 -3.82 21.48
C GLU A 99 0.27 -2.29 21.65
N ASN A 100 -0.97 -1.84 21.89
CA ASN A 100 -1.35 -0.42 21.96
C ASN A 100 -1.01 0.41 20.71
N LYS A 101 -0.88 -0.24 19.54
CA LYS A 101 -0.67 0.40 18.24
C LYS A 101 -1.79 0.06 17.29
N THR A 102 -2.12 1.01 16.42
CA THR A 102 -3.04 0.79 15.30
C THR A 102 -2.23 0.43 14.05
N TYR A 103 -2.58 -0.69 13.43
CA TYR A 103 -1.96 -1.16 12.21
C TYR A 103 -2.94 -1.06 11.04
N LEU A 104 -2.43 -0.72 9.87
CA LEU A 104 -3.18 -0.62 8.62
C LEU A 104 -2.62 -1.61 7.61
N LYS A 105 -3.49 -2.50 7.12
CA LYS A 105 -3.24 -3.32 5.94
C LYS A 105 -4.02 -2.76 4.75
N VAL A 106 -3.31 -2.50 3.66
CA VAL A 106 -3.88 -2.03 2.39
C VAL A 106 -3.81 -3.19 1.41
N SER A 107 -4.96 -3.77 1.09
CA SER A 107 -5.05 -4.96 0.24
C SER A 107 -5.58 -4.60 -1.12
N ARG A 108 -4.85 -4.95 -2.19
CA ARG A 108 -5.37 -4.77 -3.54
C ARG A 108 -6.59 -5.67 -3.76
N VAL A 109 -7.67 -5.10 -4.28
CA VAL A 109 -8.92 -5.81 -4.60
C VAL A 109 -9.06 -5.97 -6.11
N LYS A 110 -8.86 -4.90 -6.88
CA LYS A 110 -9.11 -4.89 -8.31
C LYS A 110 -8.10 -4.04 -9.07
N PHE A 111 -7.64 -4.58 -10.20
CA PHE A 111 -6.79 -3.86 -11.14
C PHE A 111 -7.63 -3.33 -12.29
N MET A 112 -7.60 -2.01 -12.53
CA MET A 112 -8.21 -1.39 -13.69
C MET A 112 -7.13 -0.63 -14.47
N HIS A 113 -6.53 -1.34 -15.43
CA HIS A 113 -5.64 -0.80 -16.48
C HIS A 113 -4.22 -0.32 -16.08
N SER A 114 -3.40 -0.17 -17.14
CA SER A 114 -1.97 -0.50 -17.23
C SER A 114 -0.95 0.53 -16.70
N ARG A 115 0.31 0.07 -16.52
CA ARG A 115 1.58 0.83 -16.45
C ARG A 115 1.57 2.15 -15.65
N SER A 116 0.94 2.18 -14.48
CA SER A 116 0.96 3.34 -13.62
C SER A 116 1.99 3.23 -12.49
N ASN A 117 2.50 4.37 -12.05
CA ASN A 117 3.38 4.45 -10.88
C ASN A 117 2.61 4.40 -9.55
N ILE A 118 1.31 4.10 -9.56
CA ILE A 118 0.47 4.03 -8.36
C ILE A 118 1.10 3.15 -7.28
N PRO A 119 1.56 1.91 -7.57
CA PRO A 119 2.19 1.07 -6.56
C PRO A 119 3.40 1.72 -5.87
N LEU A 120 4.20 2.49 -6.61
CA LEU A 120 5.40 3.18 -6.11
C LEU A 120 5.06 4.45 -5.30
N MET A 121 3.81 4.90 -5.34
CA MET A 121 3.36 6.14 -4.69
C MET A 121 2.48 5.88 -3.47
N ILE A 122 2.03 4.65 -3.25
CA ILE A 122 1.17 4.26 -2.12
C ILE A 122 1.84 4.57 -0.77
N ASN A 123 3.11 4.21 -0.60
CA ASN A 123 3.82 4.49 0.65
C ASN A 123 3.85 5.97 0.96
N ARG A 124 4.25 6.76 -0.04
CA ARG A 124 4.32 8.22 0.08
C ARG A 124 2.96 8.82 0.42
N PHE A 125 1.89 8.37 -0.23
CA PHE A 125 0.54 8.81 0.07
C PHE A 125 0.18 8.56 1.53
N PHE A 126 0.31 7.34 2.05
CA PHE A 126 -0.09 7.06 3.44
C PHE A 126 0.80 7.75 4.48
N ILE A 127 2.10 7.89 4.20
CA ILE A 127 3.03 8.62 5.07
C ILE A 127 2.62 10.11 5.15
N GLU A 128 2.43 10.77 4.00
CA GLU A 128 2.11 12.20 3.96
C GLU A 128 0.67 12.48 4.42
N LYS A 129 -0.29 11.63 4.05
CA LYS A 129 -1.72 11.87 4.30
C LYS A 129 -2.12 11.62 5.74
N ILE A 130 -1.66 10.51 6.32
CA ILE A 130 -2.11 10.06 7.64
C ILE A 130 -0.96 9.83 8.64
N GLY A 131 0.29 10.16 8.27
CA GLY A 131 1.44 9.96 9.16
C GLY A 131 1.76 8.48 9.39
N ALA A 132 1.42 7.61 8.44
CA ALA A 132 1.67 6.18 8.54
C ALA A 132 3.18 5.88 8.49
N VAL A 133 3.62 4.86 9.21
CA VAL A 133 5.00 4.36 9.20
C VAL A 133 5.00 2.96 8.56
N PRO A 134 5.74 2.74 7.46
CA PRO A 134 5.87 1.42 6.84
C PRO A 134 6.37 0.38 7.84
N VAL A 135 5.75 -0.79 7.87
CA VAL A 135 6.17 -1.92 8.71
C VAL A 135 6.44 -3.14 7.86
N ASP A 136 7.51 -3.85 8.19
CA ASP A 136 7.88 -5.07 7.49
C ASP A 136 6.71 -6.06 7.42
N TYR A 137 6.44 -6.57 6.22
CA TYR A 137 5.28 -7.44 6.00
C TYR A 137 5.38 -8.74 6.81
N SER A 138 6.57 -9.33 6.90
CA SER A 138 6.77 -10.57 7.66
C SER A 138 6.51 -10.36 9.15
N TYR A 139 6.97 -9.23 9.70
CA TYR A 139 6.67 -8.83 11.08
C TYR A 139 5.17 -8.59 11.30
N PHE A 140 4.50 -7.90 10.37
CA PHE A 140 3.06 -7.66 10.46
C PHE A 140 2.29 -8.98 10.53
N VAL A 141 2.61 -9.94 9.65
CA VAL A 141 1.94 -11.24 9.63
C VAL A 141 2.17 -11.98 10.94
N SER A 142 3.41 -12.07 11.43
CA SER A 142 3.70 -12.81 12.67
C SER A 142 3.04 -12.19 13.92
N SER A 143 2.85 -10.88 13.94
CA SER A 143 2.42 -10.15 15.14
C SER A 143 0.91 -9.91 15.20
N ILE A 144 0.23 -9.89 14.04
CA ILE A 144 -1.17 -9.46 13.93
C ILE A 144 -2.04 -10.54 13.29
N CYS A 145 -1.49 -11.39 12.43
CA CYS A 145 -2.17 -12.56 11.88
C CYS A 145 -1.66 -13.81 12.60
N PRO A 146 -2.20 -14.19 13.78
CA PRO A 146 -1.70 -15.35 14.50
C PRO A 146 -1.72 -16.58 13.58
N PRO A 147 -0.72 -17.47 13.66
CA PRO A 147 -0.67 -18.66 12.83
C PRO A 147 -1.96 -19.46 13.02
N TYR A 148 -2.55 -19.91 11.91
CA TYR A 148 -3.66 -20.86 11.95
C TYR A 148 -3.28 -22.01 12.91
N PRO A 149 -4.15 -22.38 13.86
CA PRO A 149 -3.86 -23.50 14.74
C PRO A 149 -3.63 -24.74 13.86
N LYS A 150 -2.47 -25.39 14.02
CA LYS A 150 -2.02 -26.57 13.25
C LYS A 150 -2.99 -27.78 13.30
N ASN A 151 -4.09 -27.67 14.06
CA ASN A 151 -5.06 -28.72 14.30
C ASN A 151 -6.48 -28.40 13.77
N ALA A 152 -6.64 -27.43 12.87
CA ALA A 152 -7.94 -27.25 12.20
C ALA A 152 -8.19 -28.43 11.22
N PRO A 153 -9.30 -29.18 11.36
CA PRO A 153 -9.58 -30.32 10.50
C PRO A 153 -9.71 -29.88 9.04
N SER A 154 -9.10 -30.64 8.12
CA SER A 154 -8.84 -30.28 6.71
C SER A 154 -10.09 -30.20 5.80
N LYS A 155 -11.25 -29.86 6.35
CA LYS A 155 -12.51 -29.72 5.62
C LYS A 155 -13.19 -28.40 5.96
N MET A 156 -12.58 -27.30 5.55
CA MET A 156 -13.27 -26.03 5.34
C MET A 156 -12.36 -25.10 4.52
N ALA A 157 -12.07 -25.52 3.29
CA ALA A 157 -11.65 -24.60 2.25
C ALA A 157 -12.91 -24.05 1.56
N LEU A 158 -12.91 -22.74 1.30
CA LEU A 158 -13.96 -21.89 0.71
C LEU A 158 -15.03 -21.35 1.68
N HIS A 159 -14.79 -20.15 2.23
CA HIS A 159 -15.59 -18.94 1.92
C HIS A 159 -15.01 -17.70 2.65
N PRO A 160 -14.85 -16.54 1.99
CA PRO A 160 -14.40 -15.30 2.63
C PRO A 160 -15.62 -14.46 3.06
N LEU A 161 -16.34 -14.90 4.08
CA LEU A 161 -17.35 -14.10 4.78
C LEU A 161 -17.36 -14.62 6.21
N TYR A 162 -17.10 -13.74 7.19
CA TYR A 162 -17.38 -13.82 8.63
C TYR A 162 -16.21 -13.25 9.45
N TYR A 163 -16.18 -11.93 9.57
CA TYR A 163 -15.83 -11.30 10.85
C TYR A 163 -17.05 -10.47 11.26
N LYS A 164 -17.99 -11.15 11.94
CA LYS A 164 -19.05 -10.52 12.72
C LYS A 164 -18.50 -10.32 14.13
N GLY A 165 -18.79 -9.16 14.70
CA GLY A 165 -18.00 -8.56 15.77
C GLY A 165 -17.93 -9.32 17.09
N VAL A 166 -16.98 -8.87 17.89
CA VAL A 166 -16.96 -9.09 19.34
C VAL A 166 -16.87 -7.72 19.99
N HIS A 167 -18.04 -7.11 20.21
CA HIS A 167 -18.20 -6.18 21.32
C HIS A 167 -18.19 -7.03 22.59
N LEU A 168 -17.10 -6.99 23.33
CA LEU A 168 -17.09 -7.34 24.74
C LEU A 168 -17.24 -6.04 25.53
N TYR A 169 -18.48 -5.69 25.85
CA TYR A 169 -18.76 -4.92 27.07
C TYR A 169 -18.84 -5.94 28.20
N GLN A 170 -17.97 -5.78 29.20
CA GLN A 170 -18.03 -6.48 30.47
C GLN A 170 -19.03 -5.78 31.41
N ASN A 171 -19.75 -6.62 32.18
CA ASN A 171 -20.44 -6.42 33.46
C ASN A 171 -20.79 -5.00 33.92
#